data_AF-A0A536W5U9-F1
#
_entry.id   AF-A0A536W5U9-F1
#
_cell.length_a   1.000
_cell.length_b   1.000
_cell.length_c   1.000
_cell.angle_alpha   90.00
_cell.angle_beta   90.00
_cell.angle_gamma   90.00
#
_symmetry.space_group_name_H-M   'P 1'
#
loop_
_entity.id
_entity.type
_entity.pdbx_description
1 polymer ?
#
loop_
_entity_poly.entity_id
_entity_poly.type
_entity_poly.pdbx_seq_one_letter_code
_entity_poly.pdbx_strand_id
1 'polypeptide(L)'
;NASGGKRTAADNATIRSVFMIGPDKKVKAMLVYPMSAGRNFDEVLRLLDSLQLNAKHAVATPVNWKPGQDVIIPTSVSDEEAKKKYPQGFKTHKPYLRTVAQPK
;
A
#
# COMPACT_ATOMS: atom_id res chain seq x y z
N ASN A 1 -20.53 24.20 8.46
CA ASN A 1 -21.95 24.46 8.80
C ASN A 1 -22.34 23.69 10.05
N ALA A 2 -22.24 24.34 11.22
CA ALA A 2 -22.75 23.79 12.47
C ALA A 2 -24.12 24.41 12.74
N SER A 3 -25.19 23.73 12.30
CA SER A 3 -26.56 24.09 12.68
C SER A 3 -26.82 23.62 14.12
N GLY A 4 -27.28 24.54 14.98
CA GLY A 4 -27.49 24.36 16.42
C GLY A 4 -28.72 23.50 16.79
N GLY A 5 -28.94 22.38 16.11
CA GLY A 5 -29.99 21.40 16.45
C GLY A 5 -29.54 20.40 17.53
N LYS A 6 -30.52 19.74 18.18
CA LYS A 6 -30.29 18.66 19.16
C LYS A 6 -29.59 17.48 18.46
N ARG A 7 -28.30 17.29 18.72
CA ARG A 7 -27.49 16.23 18.11
C ARG A 7 -28.08 14.86 18.40
N THR A 8 -28.30 14.07 17.35
CA THR A 8 -28.70 12.66 17.43
C THR A 8 -27.47 11.75 17.42
N ALA A 9 -27.64 10.47 17.76
CA ALA A 9 -26.55 9.48 17.64
C ALA A 9 -26.03 9.35 16.19
N ALA A 10 -26.88 9.63 15.20
CA ALA A 10 -26.50 9.67 13.79
C ALA A 10 -25.60 10.88 13.46
N ASP A 11 -25.78 12.02 14.14
CA ASP A 11 -24.97 13.23 13.96
C ASP A 11 -23.59 13.14 14.64
N ASN A 12 -23.42 12.20 15.58
CA ASN A 12 -22.15 11.89 16.26
C ASN A 12 -21.50 10.60 15.74
N ALA A 13 -21.96 10.10 14.59
CA ALA A 13 -21.47 8.90 13.95
C ALA A 13 -19.96 8.97 13.68
N THR A 14 -19.16 8.16 14.35
CA THR A 14 -17.72 8.08 14.07
C THR A 14 -17.49 7.32 12.77
N ILE A 15 -16.88 7.97 11.80
CA ILE A 15 -16.29 7.26 10.65
C ILE A 15 -15.16 6.38 11.19
N ARG A 16 -15.08 5.13 10.73
CA ARG A 16 -14.08 4.17 11.21
C ARG A 16 -12.82 4.30 10.37
N SER A 17 -11.82 5.01 10.89
CA SER A 17 -10.53 5.20 10.22
C SER A 17 -9.45 4.27 10.78
N VAL A 18 -8.64 3.71 9.90
CA VAL A 18 -7.40 2.99 10.22
C VAL A 18 -6.23 3.80 9.67
N PHE A 19 -5.23 4.06 10.50
CA PHE A 19 -4.00 4.74 10.12
C PHE A 19 -2.83 3.78 10.28
N MET A 20 -2.02 3.62 9.22
CA MET A 20 -0.74 2.92 9.30
C MET A 20 0.37 3.96 9.48
N ILE A 21 1.07 3.89 10.60
CA ILE A 21 2.10 4.85 10.97
C ILE A 21 3.46 4.16 10.91
N GLY A 22 4.38 4.75 10.14
CA GLY A 22 5.74 4.22 10.02
C GLY A 22 6.58 4.49 11.28
N PRO A 23 7.77 3.84 11.40
CA PRO A 23 8.72 4.13 12.49
C PRO A 23 9.13 5.61 12.56
N ASP A 24 9.13 6.29 11.41
CA ASP A 24 9.36 7.72 11.21
C ASP A 24 8.19 8.61 11.65
N LYS A 25 7.15 8.03 12.28
CA LYS A 25 5.95 8.72 12.78
C LYS A 25 5.11 9.38 11.68
N LYS A 26 5.36 9.06 10.41
CA LYS A 26 4.55 9.54 9.28
C LYS A 26 3.44 8.55 8.95
N VAL A 27 2.28 9.07 8.55
CA VAL A 27 1.18 8.26 8.01
C VAL A 27 1.60 7.69 6.66
N LYS A 28 1.50 6.37 6.50
CA LYS A 28 1.85 5.63 5.27
C LYS A 28 0.63 5.20 4.47
N ALA A 29 -0.47 4.95 5.15
CA ALA A 29 -1.76 4.67 4.54
C ALA A 29 -2.91 5.01 5.48
N MET A 30 -4.08 5.27 4.90
CA MET A 30 -5.32 5.52 5.61
C MET A 30 -6.46 4.75 4.92
N LEU A 31 -7.25 4.03 5.71
CA LEU A 31 -8.47 3.36 5.27
C LEU A 31 -9.65 3.95 6.02
N VAL A 32 -10.69 4.37 5.30
CA VAL A 32 -11.84 5.08 5.86
C VAL A 32 -13.12 4.33 5.48
N TYR A 33 -13.83 3.81 6.48
CA TYR A 33 -15.04 3.01 6.29
C TYR A 33 -16.24 3.69 6.99
N PRO A 34 -17.45 3.65 6.40
CA PRO A 34 -18.65 4.09 7.09
C PRO A 34 -18.98 3.17 8.28
N MET A 35 -19.81 3.64 9.21
CA MET A 35 -20.17 2.87 10.41
C MET A 35 -20.80 1.50 10.11
N SER A 36 -21.53 1.41 9.00
CA SER A 36 -22.29 0.25 8.55
C SER A 36 -21.43 -0.85 7.90
N ALA A 37 -20.20 -0.52 7.48
CA ALA A 37 -19.33 -1.47 6.79
C ALA A 37 -18.20 -1.97 7.71
N GLY A 38 -18.13 -3.29 7.89
CA GLY A 38 -17.00 -3.95 8.53
C GLY A 38 -15.71 -3.78 7.73
N ARG A 39 -14.56 -3.75 8.44
CA ARG A 39 -13.23 -3.70 7.80
C ARG A 39 -12.81 -5.10 7.36
N ASN A 40 -12.09 -5.17 6.25
CA ASN A 40 -11.36 -6.38 5.87
C ASN A 40 -9.95 -6.35 6.49
N PHE A 41 -9.69 -7.21 7.48
CA PHE A 41 -8.37 -7.28 8.12
C PHE A 41 -7.31 -7.94 7.24
N ASP A 42 -7.68 -8.79 6.29
CA ASP A 42 -6.73 -9.32 5.32
C ASP A 42 -6.16 -8.20 4.47
N GLU A 43 -6.95 -7.17 4.14
CA GLU A 43 -6.46 -5.99 3.42
C GLU A 43 -5.53 -5.14 4.28
N VAL A 44 -5.82 -5.03 5.58
CA VAL A 44 -4.94 -4.32 6.53
C VAL A 44 -3.58 -5.01 6.60
N LEU A 45 -3.54 -6.34 6.70
CA LEU A 45 -2.29 -7.12 6.72
C LEU A 45 -1.56 -7.05 5.38
N ARG A 46 -2.27 -7.25 4.26
CA ARG A 46 -1.70 -7.18 2.90
C ARG A 46 -1.06 -5.81 2.62
N LEU A 47 -1.71 -4.73 3.06
CA LEU A 47 -1.19 -3.38 2.90
C LEU A 47 0.03 -3.12 3.82
N LEU A 48 0.04 -3.67 5.05
CA LEU A 48 1.21 -3.63 5.92
C LEU A 48 2.42 -4.33 5.27
N ASP A 49 2.23 -5.53 4.73
CA ASP A 49 3.29 -6.29 4.04
C ASP A 49 3.84 -5.53 2.83
N SER A 50 2.94 -4.94 2.01
CA SER A 50 3.32 -4.10 0.87
C SER A 50 4.18 -2.90 1.32
N LEU A 51 3.76 -2.19 2.38
CA LEU A 51 4.49 -1.03 2.88
C LEU A 51 5.88 -1.41 3.42
N GLN A 52 5.98 -2.53 4.14
CA GLN A 52 7.26 -3.01 4.66
C GLN A 52 8.19 -3.48 3.52
N LEU A 53 7.65 -4.18 2.52
CA LEU A 53 8.41 -4.62 1.35
C LEU A 53 8.95 -3.44 0.54
N ASN A 54 8.11 -2.44 0.29
CA ASN A 54 8.50 -1.22 -0.39
C ASN A 54 9.63 -0.49 0.37
N ALA A 55 9.47 -0.34 1.69
CA ALA A 55 10.48 0.32 2.52
C ALA A 55 11.85 -0.40 2.52
N LYS A 56 11.87 -1.73 2.46
CA LYS A 56 13.11 -2.52 2.50
C LYS A 56 13.80 -2.63 1.14
N HIS A 57 13.03 -2.83 0.07
CA HIS A 57 13.59 -3.20 -1.23
C HIS A 57 13.35 -2.17 -2.33
N ALA A 58 12.69 -1.05 -2.06
CA ALA A 58 12.34 -0.03 -3.05
C ALA A 58 11.65 -0.66 -4.29
N VAL A 59 10.60 -1.44 -4.02
CA VAL A 59 9.74 -2.08 -5.04
C VAL A 59 8.29 -1.66 -4.84
N ALA A 60 7.50 -1.71 -5.91
CA ALA A 60 6.07 -1.43 -5.86
C ALA A 60 5.25 -2.72 -6.00
N THR A 61 4.14 -2.84 -5.28
CA THR A 61 3.23 -4.00 -5.39
C THR A 61 2.10 -3.70 -6.39
N PRO A 62 1.83 -4.57 -7.38
CA PRO A 62 0.74 -4.36 -8.34
C PRO A 62 -0.66 -4.47 -7.69
N VAL A 63 -1.69 -4.19 -8.49
CA VAL A 63 -3.09 -4.39 -8.08
C VAL A 63 -3.32 -5.83 -7.64
N ASN A 64 -4.10 -6.03 -6.56
CA ASN A 64 -4.41 -7.33 -5.97
C ASN A 64 -3.19 -8.18 -5.55
N TRP A 65 -2.01 -7.57 -5.44
CA TRP A 65 -0.80 -8.26 -5.03
C TRP A 65 -0.96 -8.92 -3.66
N LYS A 66 -0.47 -10.16 -3.56
CA LYS A 66 -0.33 -10.93 -2.32
C LYS A 66 1.15 -11.26 -2.08
N PRO A 67 1.57 -11.45 -0.81
CA PRO A 67 2.92 -11.91 -0.50
C PRO A 67 3.32 -13.16 -1.29
N GLY A 68 4.52 -13.14 -1.85
CA GLY A 68 5.08 -14.14 -2.75
C GLY A 68 4.88 -13.85 -4.24
N GLN A 69 3.99 -12.92 -4.62
CA GLN A 69 3.76 -12.57 -6.03
C GLN A 69 4.77 -11.55 -6.55
N ASP A 70 4.93 -11.53 -7.87
CA ASP A 70 5.79 -10.57 -8.57
C ASP A 70 5.48 -9.11 -8.21
N VAL A 71 6.54 -8.32 -8.13
CA VAL A 71 6.52 -6.89 -7.83
C VAL A 71 7.00 -6.09 -9.04
N ILE A 72 6.73 -4.79 -8.99
CA ILE A 72 7.12 -3.84 -10.03
C ILE A 72 8.39 -3.12 -9.61
N ILE A 73 9.34 -3.02 -10.55
CA ILE A 73 10.52 -2.17 -10.41
C ILE A 73 10.11 -0.71 -10.67
N PRO A 74 10.25 0.20 -9.71
CA PRO A 74 9.86 1.60 -9.89
C PRO A 74 10.58 2.24 -11.08
N THR A 75 9.91 3.17 -11.76
CA THR A 75 10.49 3.91 -12.90
C THR A 75 11.68 4.78 -12.52
N SER A 76 11.87 5.06 -11.22
CA SER A 76 13.04 5.76 -10.70
C SER A 76 14.33 4.94 -10.74
N VAL A 77 14.25 3.62 -10.96
CA VAL A 77 15.42 2.73 -11.05
C VAL A 77 15.78 2.54 -12.52
N SER A 78 17.01 2.85 -12.91
CA SER A 78 17.46 2.66 -14.31
C SER A 78 17.56 1.16 -14.67
N ASP A 79 17.58 0.82 -15.96
CA ASP A 79 17.72 -0.57 -16.38
C ASP A 79 19.08 -1.17 -15.97
N GLU A 80 20.14 -0.34 -15.92
CA GLU A 80 21.46 -0.78 -15.47
C GLU A 80 21.46 -1.11 -13.97
N GLU A 81 20.84 -0.26 -13.16
CA GLU A 81 20.67 -0.50 -11.72
C GLU A 81 19.77 -1.71 -11.46
N ALA A 82 18.69 -1.85 -12.23
CA ALA A 82 17.79 -3.00 -12.15
C ALA A 82 18.52 -4.31 -12.47
N LYS A 83 19.39 -4.33 -13.48
CA LYS A 83 20.22 -5.51 -13.81
C LYS A 83 21.23 -5.84 -12.72
N LYS A 84 21.83 -4.83 -12.07
CA LYS A 84 22.73 -5.02 -10.92
C LYS A 84 21.98 -5.58 -9.71
N LYS A 85 20.77 -5.09 -9.45
CA LYS A 85 19.95 -5.46 -8.28
C LYS A 85 19.25 -6.80 -8.43
N TYR A 86 18.88 -7.17 -9.65
CA TYR A 86 18.17 -8.40 -9.98
C TYR A 86 18.95 -9.19 -11.05
N PRO A 87 20.09 -9.82 -10.67
CA PRO A 87 20.94 -10.55 -11.61
C PRO A 87 20.25 -11.78 -12.23
N GLN A 88 19.25 -12.34 -11.55
CA GLN A 88 18.36 -13.37 -12.08
C GLN A 88 17.43 -12.88 -13.22
N GLY A 89 17.44 -11.59 -13.52
CA GLY A 89 16.63 -10.96 -14.55
C GLY A 89 15.27 -10.44 -14.06
N PHE A 90 14.63 -9.65 -14.92
CA PHE A 90 13.28 -9.11 -14.74
C PHE A 90 12.58 -9.06 -16.10
N LYS A 91 11.25 -9.08 -16.09
CA LYS A 91 10.43 -9.04 -17.31
C LYS A 91 10.01 -7.61 -17.62
N THR A 92 10.38 -7.14 -18.81
CA THR A 92 9.98 -5.82 -19.33
C THR A 92 8.74 -5.98 -20.22
N HIS A 93 7.60 -5.44 -19.79
CA HIS A 93 6.39 -5.38 -20.61
C HIS A 93 6.32 -4.07 -21.39
N LYS A 94 6.74 -2.98 -20.74
CA LYS A 94 6.92 -1.63 -21.30
C LYS A 94 8.11 -0.97 -20.61
N PRO A 95 8.70 0.11 -21.15
CA PRO A 95 9.82 0.81 -20.50
C PRO A 95 9.53 1.22 -19.05
N TYR A 96 8.28 1.55 -18.72
CA TYR A 96 7.82 1.91 -17.38
C TYR A 96 7.20 0.75 -16.58
N LEU A 97 7.02 -0.42 -17.19
CA LEU A 97 6.37 -1.58 -16.59
C LEU A 97 7.29 -2.79 -16.64
N ARG A 98 8.06 -2.95 -15.57
CA ARG A 98 9.03 -4.02 -15.36
C ARG A 98 8.64 -4.81 -14.12
N THR A 99 8.50 -6.13 -14.25
CA THR A 99 8.11 -7.03 -13.16
C THR A 99 9.26 -7.95 -12.79
N VAL A 100 9.44 -8.21 -11.50
CA VAL A 100 10.45 -9.12 -10.95
C VAL A 100 9.85 -9.93 -9.82
N ALA A 101 10.37 -11.14 -9.59
CA ALA A 101 10.01 -11.93 -8.43
C ALA A 101 10.23 -11.13 -7.13
N GLN A 102 9.35 -11.32 -6.15
CA GLN A 102 9.48 -10.62 -4.87
C GLN A 102 10.86 -10.87 -4.23
N PRO A 103 11.62 -9.80 -3.91
CA PRO A 103 12.89 -9.95 -3.20
C PRO A 103 12.65 -10.45 -1.77
N LYS A 104 13.59 -11.25 -1.27
CA LYS A 104 13.60 -11.77 0.11
C LYS A 104 14.39 -10.85 1.04
#